data_AF-A0A412GP47-F1
#
_entry.id   AF-A0A412GP47-F1
#
_cell.length_a   1.000
_cell.length_b   1.000
_cell.length_c   1.000
_cell.angle_alpha   90.00
_cell.angle_beta   90.00
_cell.angle_gamma   90.00
#
_symmetry.space_group_name_H-M   'P 1'
#
loop_
_entity.id
_entity.type
_entity.pdbx_description
1 polymer ?
#
loop_
_entity_poly.entity_id
_entity_poly.type
_entity_poly.pdbx_seq_one_letter_code
_entity_poly.pdbx_strand_id
1 'polypeptide(L)'
;MRKKVSCFSTRVWAGFLALLGFASCTSNEDPEDIPLEYGTPTVGFQVQGVVTDEEGNPLEDIQVIVRRAYNNDYRSGDTIYTDNKGAFAAEKFVTTGFESDEQKVYFNDENKVFKSDSILLKDMKLEKIEEGSGWSHGTYQATTEVKLKKAEKEE
;
A
#
# COMPACT_ATOMS: atom_id res chain seq x y z
N MET A 1 -28.57 -38.89 53.34
CA MET A 1 -28.97 -39.03 51.92
C MET A 1 -28.50 -37.81 51.12
N ARG A 2 -27.28 -37.83 50.52
CA ARG A 2 -26.78 -36.68 49.71
C ARG A 2 -26.10 -37.07 48.38
N LYS A 3 -25.86 -38.36 48.12
CA LYS A 3 -25.11 -38.82 46.93
C LYS A 3 -25.93 -38.87 45.62
N LYS A 4 -27.27 -38.93 45.68
CA LYS A 4 -28.12 -39.07 44.47
C LYS A 4 -28.38 -37.75 43.72
N VAL A 5 -28.31 -36.60 44.40
CA VAL A 5 -28.60 -35.28 43.79
C VAL A 5 -27.43 -34.76 42.95
N SER A 6 -26.19 -35.09 43.35
CA SER A 6 -24.97 -34.65 42.65
C SER A 6 -24.85 -35.25 41.24
N CYS A 7 -25.12 -36.55 41.08
CA CYS A 7 -25.00 -37.22 39.78
C CYS A 7 -26.05 -36.75 38.76
N PHE A 8 -27.28 -36.44 39.21
CA PHE A 8 -28.35 -35.97 38.33
C PHE A 8 -28.05 -34.57 37.77
N SER A 9 -27.58 -33.65 38.63
CA SER A 9 -27.16 -32.31 38.22
C SER A 9 -26.01 -32.36 37.20
N THR A 10 -24.99 -33.17 37.44
CA THR A 10 -23.86 -33.33 36.50
C THR A 10 -24.29 -33.88 35.14
N ARG A 11 -25.29 -34.78 35.09
CA ARG A 11 -25.83 -35.31 33.83
C ARG A 11 -26.63 -34.29 33.04
N VAL A 12 -27.37 -33.41 33.73
CA VAL A 12 -28.09 -32.30 33.10
C VAL A 12 -27.10 -31.28 32.52
N TRP A 13 -26.06 -30.91 33.27
CA TRP A 13 -25.01 -30.03 32.77
C TRP A 13 -24.22 -30.62 31.62
N ALA A 14 -23.87 -31.91 31.68
CA ALA A 14 -23.21 -32.60 30.57
C ALA A 14 -24.09 -32.66 29.31
N GLY A 15 -25.40 -32.89 29.47
CA GLY A 15 -26.35 -32.83 28.36
C GLY A 15 -26.47 -31.41 27.77
N PHE A 16 -26.47 -30.39 28.62
CA PHE A 16 -26.52 -29.00 28.18
C PHE A 16 -25.23 -28.58 27.45
N LEU A 17 -24.07 -28.98 27.94
CA LEU A 17 -22.78 -28.78 27.25
C LEU A 17 -22.71 -29.53 25.92
N ALA A 18 -23.26 -30.74 25.82
CA ALA A 18 -23.33 -31.48 24.56
C ALA A 18 -24.25 -30.80 23.53
N LEU A 19 -25.39 -30.26 23.96
CA LEU A 19 -26.30 -29.46 23.13
C LEU A 19 -25.66 -28.14 22.68
N LEU A 20 -24.93 -27.46 23.57
CA LEU A 20 -24.20 -26.23 23.25
C LEU A 20 -23.05 -26.49 22.28
N GLY A 21 -22.33 -27.60 22.46
CA GLY A 21 -21.27 -28.04 21.55
C GLY A 21 -21.78 -28.37 20.15
N PHE A 22 -22.98 -28.97 20.04
CA PHE A 22 -23.63 -29.22 18.75
C PHE A 22 -24.15 -27.94 18.08
N ALA A 23 -24.73 -27.00 18.84
CA ALA A 23 -25.16 -25.70 18.31
C ALA A 23 -23.98 -24.84 17.83
N SER A 24 -22.80 -24.99 18.43
CA SER A 24 -21.56 -24.34 17.97
C SER A 24 -20.97 -24.98 16.71
N CYS A 25 -21.35 -26.22 16.37
CA CYS A 25 -20.87 -26.91 15.17
C CYS A 25 -21.84 -26.78 13.97
N THR A 26 -23.00 -26.16 14.16
CA THR A 26 -23.89 -25.78 13.08
C THR A 26 -23.72 -24.28 12.83
N SER A 27 -22.61 -23.88 12.21
CA SER A 27 -22.61 -22.65 11.44
C SER A 27 -23.70 -22.84 10.38
N ASN A 28 -24.88 -22.27 10.62
CA ASN A 28 -25.97 -22.19 9.62
C ASN A 28 -25.64 -21.13 8.56
N GLU A 29 -24.35 -20.95 8.28
CA GLU A 29 -23.87 -20.10 7.21
C GLU A 29 -23.86 -21.01 5.99
N ASP A 30 -24.57 -20.61 4.94
CA ASP A 30 -24.50 -21.28 3.65
C ASP A 30 -23.00 -21.40 3.31
N PRO A 31 -22.48 -22.57 2.90
CA PRO A 31 -21.06 -22.69 2.52
C PRO A 31 -20.67 -21.74 1.36
N GLU A 32 -21.65 -21.14 0.68
CA GLU A 32 -21.46 -20.04 -0.29
C GLU A 32 -21.24 -18.66 0.38
N ASP A 33 -21.69 -18.46 1.62
CA ASP A 33 -21.59 -17.21 2.39
C ASP A 33 -20.33 -17.11 3.28
N ILE A 34 -19.51 -18.17 3.33
CA ILE A 34 -18.20 -18.12 4.00
C ILE A 34 -17.16 -17.71 2.95
N PRO A 35 -16.67 -16.45 2.95
CA PRO A 35 -15.56 -16.06 2.08
C PRO A 35 -14.30 -16.81 2.52
N LEU A 36 -14.06 -17.99 1.93
CA LEU A 36 -12.84 -18.78 2.07
C LEU A 36 -11.72 -18.12 1.23
N GLU A 37 -11.34 -16.90 1.59
CA GLU A 37 -10.29 -16.21 0.87
C GLU A 37 -8.91 -16.61 1.42
N TYR A 38 -8.14 -17.34 0.63
CA TYR A 38 -6.72 -17.59 0.87
C TYR A 38 -5.90 -16.67 -0.04
N GLY A 39 -5.07 -15.79 0.53
CA GLY A 39 -4.33 -14.81 -0.24
C GLY A 39 -3.26 -14.07 0.55
N THR A 40 -2.53 -13.19 -0.12
CA THR A 40 -1.56 -12.27 0.49
C THR A 40 -2.09 -10.84 0.32
N PRO A 41 -2.19 -10.03 1.39
CA PRO A 41 -2.68 -8.68 1.28
C PRO A 41 -1.84 -7.89 0.29
N THR A 42 -2.50 -7.20 -0.63
CA THR A 42 -1.87 -6.39 -1.67
C THR A 42 -2.48 -5.00 -1.71
N VAL A 43 -1.71 -4.06 -2.25
CA VAL A 43 -2.17 -2.70 -2.52
C VAL A 43 -1.55 -2.23 -3.82
N GLY A 44 -2.38 -1.59 -4.63
CA GLY A 44 -1.95 -0.92 -5.84
C GLY A 44 -1.49 0.49 -5.52
N PHE A 45 -0.43 0.96 -6.18
CA PHE A 45 -0.15 2.39 -6.18
C PHE A 45 0.46 2.86 -7.51
N GLN A 46 0.16 4.11 -7.87
CA GLN A 46 0.71 4.77 -9.05
C GLN A 46 1.22 6.16 -8.66
N VAL A 47 2.38 6.55 -9.18
CA VAL A 47 2.97 7.87 -8.90
C VAL A 47 2.97 8.70 -10.18
N GLN A 48 2.52 9.94 -10.09
CA GLN A 48 2.54 10.89 -11.18
C GLN A 48 2.78 12.31 -10.67
N GLY A 49 3.12 13.22 -11.56
CA GLY A 49 3.32 14.60 -11.18
C GLY A 49 3.97 15.44 -12.26
N VAL A 50 4.42 16.61 -11.84
CA VAL A 50 5.17 17.55 -12.68
C VAL A 50 6.42 17.99 -11.93
N VAL A 51 7.54 18.07 -12.63
CA VAL A 51 8.81 18.60 -12.13
C VAL A 51 9.08 19.95 -12.79
N THR A 52 9.36 20.96 -11.96
CA THR A 52 9.69 22.32 -12.38
C THR A 52 10.97 22.82 -11.71
N ASP A 53 11.53 23.92 -12.19
CA ASP A 53 12.55 24.67 -11.47
C ASP A 53 11.94 25.61 -10.41
N GLU A 54 12.79 26.35 -9.69
CA GLU A 54 12.34 27.33 -8.69
C GLU A 54 11.51 28.49 -9.28
N GLU A 55 11.65 28.76 -10.59
CA GLU A 55 10.92 29.80 -11.33
C GLU A 55 9.57 29.28 -11.86
N GLY A 56 9.33 27.97 -11.80
CA GLY A 56 8.12 27.30 -12.29
C GLY A 56 8.20 26.85 -13.75
N ASN A 57 9.38 26.86 -14.37
CA ASN A 57 9.58 26.33 -15.71
C ASN A 57 9.60 24.79 -15.66
N PRO A 58 8.92 24.09 -16.59
CA PRO A 58 8.94 22.64 -16.64
C PRO A 58 10.33 22.09 -16.99
N LEU A 59 10.70 20.97 -16.36
CA LEU A 59 11.99 20.31 -16.56
C LEU A 59 11.81 18.98 -17.31
N GLU A 60 12.31 18.93 -18.55
CA GLU A 60 12.38 17.72 -19.38
C GLU A 60 13.59 16.85 -19.02
N ASP A 61 13.52 15.55 -19.32
CA ASP A 61 14.60 14.57 -19.16
C ASP A 61 15.11 14.40 -17.72
N ILE A 62 14.29 14.72 -16.71
CA ILE A 62 14.58 14.43 -15.31
C ILE A 62 14.25 12.96 -15.03
N GLN A 63 15.22 12.23 -14.51
CA GLN A 63 15.06 10.83 -14.11
C GLN A 63 14.24 10.76 -12.82
N VAL A 64 13.09 10.08 -12.88
CA VAL A 64 12.21 9.82 -11.74
C VAL A 64 12.26 8.34 -11.40
N ILE A 65 12.70 8.01 -10.19
CA ILE A 65 12.85 6.63 -9.72
C ILE A 65 11.81 6.38 -8.63
N VAL A 66 10.83 5.52 -8.95
CA VAL A 66 9.76 5.15 -8.03
C VAL A 66 10.06 3.78 -7.45
N ARG A 67 10.29 3.71 -6.12
CA ARG A 67 10.58 2.45 -5.44
C ARG A 67 9.30 1.71 -5.09
N ARG A 68 9.24 0.41 -5.44
CA ARG A 68 8.10 -0.45 -5.13
C ARG A 68 8.14 -1.03 -3.73
N ALA A 69 9.33 -1.34 -3.22
CA ALA A 69 9.49 -1.93 -1.88
C ALA A 69 9.46 -0.87 -0.78
N TYR A 70 8.88 -1.19 0.38
CA TYR A 70 8.77 -0.27 1.53
C TYR A 70 10.13 0.23 2.03
N ASN A 71 11.13 -0.66 2.01
CA ASN A 71 12.51 -0.38 2.41
C ASN A 71 13.35 0.33 1.32
N ASN A 72 12.73 0.80 0.23
CA ASN A 72 13.41 1.45 -0.90
C ASN A 72 14.51 0.60 -1.59
N ASP A 73 14.37 -0.74 -1.63
CA ASP A 73 15.34 -1.60 -2.34
C ASP A 73 15.56 -1.12 -3.78
N TYR A 74 16.83 -0.88 -4.12
CA TYR A 74 17.21 -0.34 -5.42
C TYR A 74 16.88 -1.28 -6.60
N ARG A 75 16.66 -2.57 -6.33
CA ARG A 75 16.24 -3.56 -7.32
C ARG A 75 14.74 -3.56 -7.60
N SER A 76 13.95 -2.85 -6.79
CA SER A 76 12.49 -2.89 -6.81
C SER A 76 11.93 -1.51 -7.13
N GLY A 77 11.41 -1.34 -8.34
CA GLY A 77 10.83 -0.08 -8.80
C GLY A 77 10.85 0.06 -10.31
N ASP A 78 10.55 1.27 -10.75
CA ASP A 78 10.67 1.70 -12.14
C ASP A 78 11.44 3.01 -12.21
N THR A 79 12.04 3.26 -13.38
CA THR A 79 12.74 4.50 -13.70
C THR A 79 12.14 5.07 -14.97
N ILE A 80 11.55 6.24 -14.84
CA ILE A 80 10.92 6.98 -15.95
C ILE A 80 11.59 8.36 -16.08
N TYR A 81 11.29 9.05 -17.16
CA TYR A 81 11.80 10.39 -17.42
C TYR A 81 10.65 11.36 -17.63
N THR A 82 10.84 12.62 -17.23
CA THR A 82 9.86 13.69 -17.47
C THR A 82 9.79 14.07 -18.94
N ASP A 83 8.59 14.40 -19.41
CA ASP A 83 8.37 14.91 -20.77
C ASP A 83 8.71 16.40 -20.91
N ASN A 84 8.49 16.96 -22.11
CA ASN A 84 8.72 18.38 -22.41
C ASN A 84 7.85 19.37 -21.60
N LYS A 85 6.84 18.90 -20.87
CA LYS A 85 6.03 19.68 -19.93
C LYS A 85 6.43 19.41 -18.48
N GLY A 86 7.53 18.69 -18.26
CA GLY A 86 7.98 18.25 -16.95
C GLY A 86 7.10 17.18 -16.32
N ALA A 87 6.13 16.64 -17.05
CA ALA A 87 5.18 15.68 -16.52
C ALA A 87 5.78 14.27 -16.51
N PHE A 88 5.41 13.49 -15.50
CA PHE A 88 5.76 12.08 -15.40
C PHE A 88 4.58 11.27 -14.86
N ALA A 89 4.48 10.02 -15.28
CA ALA A 89 3.54 9.06 -14.74
C ALA A 89 4.17 7.67 -14.80
N ALA A 90 4.36 7.07 -13.62
CA ALA A 90 4.85 5.70 -13.51
C ALA A 90 3.72 4.71 -13.83
N GLU A 91 4.12 3.50 -14.20
CA GLU A 91 3.18 2.39 -14.25
C GLU A 91 2.62 2.08 -12.86
N LYS A 92 1.42 1.49 -12.83
CA LYS A 92 0.79 1.03 -11.60
C LYS A 92 1.56 -0.16 -11.03
N PHE A 93 1.98 -0.05 -9.78
CA PHE A 93 2.57 -1.14 -9.03
C PHE A 93 1.51 -1.85 -8.19
N VAL A 94 1.73 -3.14 -7.97
CA VAL A 94 1.04 -3.92 -6.95
C VAL A 94 2.10 -4.46 -6.00
N THR A 95 1.94 -4.21 -4.71
CA THR A 95 2.89 -4.61 -3.66
C THR A 95 2.17 -5.20 -2.46
N THR A 96 2.86 -6.04 -1.71
CA THR A 96 2.40 -6.59 -0.42
C THR A 96 2.88 -5.76 0.77
N GLY A 97 3.82 -4.83 0.54
CA GLY A 97 4.34 -3.91 1.54
C GLY A 97 4.30 -2.49 1.00
N PHE A 98 3.45 -1.67 1.60
CA PHE A 98 3.25 -0.27 1.27
C PHE A 98 3.29 0.53 2.56
N GLU A 99 4.37 1.28 2.72
CA GLU A 99 4.60 2.13 3.88
C GLU A 99 4.89 3.51 3.33
N SER A 100 3.85 4.33 3.18
CA SER A 100 3.98 5.68 2.61
C SER A 100 4.94 6.55 3.41
N ASP A 101 5.15 6.22 4.69
CA ASP A 101 6.07 6.90 5.60
C ASP A 101 7.55 6.61 5.34
N GLU A 102 7.87 5.51 4.65
CA GLU A 102 9.23 5.08 4.36
C GLU A 102 9.58 5.18 2.88
N GLN A 103 8.60 4.92 1.99
CA GLN A 103 8.80 4.88 0.56
C GLN A 103 9.06 6.25 -0.04
N LYS A 104 10.10 6.32 -0.88
CA LYS A 104 10.54 7.54 -1.54
C LYS A 104 10.46 7.44 -3.05
N VAL A 105 10.23 8.59 -3.64
CA VAL A 105 10.43 8.85 -5.07
C VAL A 105 11.63 9.78 -5.21
N TYR A 106 12.57 9.39 -6.06
CA TYR A 106 13.83 10.12 -6.27
C TYR A 106 13.78 10.83 -7.61
N PHE A 107 14.32 12.04 -7.63
CA PHE A 107 14.44 12.88 -8.81
C PHE A 107 15.91 13.16 -9.03
N ASN A 108 16.42 12.81 -10.20
CA ASN A 108 17.82 12.94 -10.53
C ASN A 108 17.97 13.58 -11.90
N ASP A 109 18.91 14.51 -12.02
CA ASP A 109 19.29 15.09 -13.30
C ASP A 109 20.63 14.48 -13.73
N GLU A 110 20.61 13.70 -14.81
CA GLU A 110 21.81 13.08 -15.36
C GLU A 110 22.81 14.11 -15.90
N ASN A 111 22.31 15.27 -16.35
CA ASN A 111 23.14 16.38 -16.84
C ASN A 111 23.75 17.22 -15.70
N LYS A 112 23.36 16.97 -14.44
CA LYS A 112 23.84 17.67 -13.23
C LYS A 112 23.64 19.19 -13.27
N VAL A 113 22.66 19.67 -14.03
CA VAL A 113 22.23 21.08 -14.02
C VAL A 113 21.40 21.35 -12.77
N PHE A 114 20.61 20.38 -12.34
CA PHE A 114 19.79 20.43 -11.12
C PHE A 114 20.31 19.46 -10.06
N LYS A 115 20.12 19.83 -8.80
CA LYS A 115 20.45 18.99 -7.64
C LYS A 115 19.39 17.90 -7.50
N SER A 116 19.84 16.65 -7.34
CA SER A 116 18.95 15.52 -7.06
C SER A 116 18.20 15.70 -5.74
N ASP A 117 16.95 15.28 -5.71
CA ASP A 117 16.09 15.37 -4.53
C ASP A 117 15.23 14.11 -4.36
N SER A 118 14.56 13.98 -3.22
CA SER A 118 13.62 12.89 -2.96
C SER A 118 12.47 13.35 -2.09
N ILE A 119 11.29 12.77 -2.33
CA ILE A 119 10.08 13.02 -1.54
C ILE A 119 9.51 11.69 -1.04
N LEU A 120 8.94 11.70 0.17
CA LEU A 120 8.21 10.54 0.69
C LEU A 120 6.83 10.46 0.05
N LEU A 121 6.33 9.24 -0.14
CA LEU A 121 4.96 9.04 -0.66
C LEU A 121 3.90 9.67 0.24
N LYS A 122 4.09 9.71 1.56
CA LYS A 122 3.16 10.36 2.50
C LYS A 122 3.00 11.86 2.26
N ASP A 123 4.05 12.51 1.74
CA ASP A 123 4.09 13.95 1.54
C ASP A 123 3.48 14.34 0.17
N MET A 124 3.17 13.32 -0.66
CA MET A 124 2.39 13.49 -1.87
C MET A 124 0.90 13.49 -1.56
N LYS A 125 0.10 14.02 -2.49
CA LYS A 125 -1.35 13.86 -2.44
C LYS A 125 -1.70 12.42 -2.80
N LEU A 126 -2.10 11.62 -1.81
CA LEU A 126 -2.54 10.24 -1.98
C LEU A 126 -4.06 10.17 -2.05
N GLU A 127 -4.59 9.68 -3.19
CA GLU A 127 -6.02 9.49 -3.40
C GLU A 127 -6.31 8.04 -3.75
N LYS A 128 -7.32 7.44 -3.12
CA LYS A 128 -7.76 6.09 -3.49
C LYS A 128 -8.59 6.17 -4.78
N ILE A 129 -8.14 5.48 -5.82
CA ILE A 129 -8.78 5.50 -7.16
C ILE A 129 -9.57 4.23 -7.46
N GLU A 130 -9.25 3.13 -6.79
CA GLU A 130 -9.99 1.87 -6.92
C GLU A 130 -10.21 1.30 -5.53
N GLU A 131 -11.45 0.88 -5.27
CA GLU A 131 -11.77 0.14 -4.06
C GLU A 131 -11.15 -1.26 -4.10
N GLY A 132 -10.74 -1.71 -2.92
CA GLY A 132 -10.21 -3.05 -2.73
C GLY A 132 -11.33 -4.06 -2.51
N SER A 133 -11.06 -5.33 -2.78
CA SER A 133 -11.90 -6.44 -2.37
C SER A 133 -11.03 -7.59 -1.86
N GLY A 134 -11.52 -8.26 -0.83
CA GLY A 134 -10.80 -9.37 -0.22
C GLY A 134 -9.42 -9.00 0.30
N TRP A 135 -8.39 -9.68 -0.20
CA TRP A 135 -6.97 -9.39 0.10
C TRP A 135 -6.41 -8.15 -0.61
N SER A 136 -7.17 -7.42 -1.42
CA SER A 136 -6.73 -6.16 -2.00
C SER A 136 -7.20 -4.98 -1.15
N HIS A 137 -6.28 -4.10 -0.76
CA HIS A 137 -6.61 -2.84 -0.10
C HIS A 137 -7.01 -1.73 -1.08
N GLY A 138 -7.07 -2.03 -2.37
CA GLY A 138 -7.39 -1.09 -3.44
C GLY A 138 -6.14 -0.45 -4.05
N THR A 139 -6.36 0.58 -4.87
CA THR A 139 -5.29 1.29 -5.58
C THR A 139 -5.25 2.75 -5.17
N TYR A 140 -4.06 3.27 -4.89
CA TYR A 140 -3.81 4.67 -4.58
C TYR A 140 -3.06 5.38 -5.70
N GLN A 141 -3.39 6.64 -5.95
CA GLN A 141 -2.68 7.53 -6.86
C GLN A 141 -1.98 8.60 -6.03
N ALA A 142 -0.65 8.62 -6.12
CA ALA A 142 0.20 9.63 -5.52
C ALA A 142 0.48 10.71 -6.56
N THR A 143 0.04 11.94 -6.30
CA THR A 143 0.26 13.09 -7.18
C THR A 143 1.08 14.15 -6.47
N THR A 144 2.08 14.72 -7.14
CA THR A 144 2.90 15.79 -6.58
C THR A 144 3.38 16.79 -7.64
N GLU A 145 3.73 17.99 -7.19
CA GLU A 145 4.50 18.97 -7.94
C GLU A 145 5.86 19.14 -7.24
N VAL A 146 6.95 18.90 -7.95
CA VAL A 146 8.31 18.94 -7.39
C VAL A 146 9.08 20.08 -8.00
N LYS A 147 9.76 20.86 -7.16
CA LYS A 147 10.62 21.96 -7.57
C LYS A 147 12.08 21.60 -7.31
N LEU A 148 12.86 21.45 -8.37
CA LEU A 148 14.29 21.16 -8.26
C LEU A 148 15.12 22.45 -8.25
N LYS A 149 16.16 22.43 -7.42
CA LYS A 149 17.11 23.54 -7.30
C LYS A 149 18.25 23.35 -8.30
N LYS A 150 18.77 24.45 -8.85
CA LYS A 150 19.98 24.39 -9.68
C LYS A 150 21.15 23.85 -8.84
N ALA A 151 22.00 23.05 -9.45
CA ALA A 151 23.21 22.58 -8.82
C ALA A 151 24.15 23.77 -8.57
N GLU A 152 24.73 23.84 -7.37
CA GLU A 152 25.81 24.78 -7.11
C GLU A 152 27.01 24.39 -7.97
N LYS A 153 27.58 25.35 -8.71
CA LYS A 153 28.85 25.11 -9.40
C LYS A 153 29.90 24.90 -8.32
N GLU A 154 30.49 23.71 -8.25
CA GLU A 154 31.76 23.52 -7.56
C GLU A 154 32.78 24.43 -8.27
N GLU A 155 33.25 25.46 -7.55
CA GLU A 155 34.32 26.37 -7.95
C GLU A 155 35.70 25.71 -7.80
#